data_AF-A0A9W8E3W2-F1
#
_entry.id   AF-A0A9W8E3W2-F1
#
_cell.length_a   1.000
_cell.length_b   1.000
_cell.length_c   1.000
_cell.angle_alpha   90.00
_cell.angle_beta   90.00
_cell.angle_gamma   90.00
#
_symmetry.space_group_name_H-M   'P 1'
#
loop_
_entity.id
_entity.type
_entity.pdbx_description
1 polymer ?
#
loop_
_entity_poly.entity_id
_entity_poly.type
_entity_poly.pdbx_seq_one_letter_code
_entity_poly.pdbx_strand_id
1 'polypeptide(L)'
;MFKKPFNLKNQSKVRSSDRRQLWQQVVGAYGEEWLDNSELARETFKSTSTPSPDGPTATTTTAPVEEVDSVSATLDSLSIKPSQAQKMDWVFSDNLKNAKFLSHIDEPGMLYLGDKNQPLWFRIDAGNGASCVVPTVYTLWKFPTLLPTFYTHPPVLEKLVSGADLMLPGVIHPSEGLPAVQRGQVVSVAVSGLSTPVAVGLMELSTEEICTSKSNKGKAIHILHTYQDYLWKQGDQSHPAVPSKEAPADSERGKSENSARDTPADQIEAKTPTPDEPESENAPLALSPAEMDEWLQK
;
A
#
# COMPACT_ATOMS: atom_id res chain seq x y z
N MET A 1 4.11 8.10 7.61
CA MET A 1 3.27 9.05 8.38
C MET A 1 2.28 8.39 9.37
N PHE A 2 1.58 7.30 9.03
CA PHE A 2 0.51 6.73 9.89
C PHE A 2 0.93 5.53 10.75
N LYS A 3 2.17 5.50 11.24
CA LYS A 3 2.71 4.39 12.07
C LYS A 3 2.04 4.28 13.45
N LYS A 4 1.57 5.39 14.01
CA LYS A 4 0.93 5.46 15.33
C LYS A 4 -0.55 5.86 15.19
N PRO A 5 -1.39 5.58 16.20
CA PRO A 5 -2.77 6.05 16.21
C PRO A 5 -2.83 7.57 16.01
N PHE A 6 -3.82 8.02 15.24
CA PHE A 6 -4.09 9.43 15.00
C PHE A 6 -5.59 9.68 15.12
N ASN A 7 -5.96 10.93 15.39
CA ASN A 7 -7.36 11.30 15.56
C ASN A 7 -7.86 12.09 14.35
N LEU A 8 -9.08 11.78 13.94
CA LEU A 8 -9.84 12.55 12.96
C LEU A 8 -10.66 13.63 13.68
N LYS A 9 -10.61 14.85 13.15
CA LYS A 9 -11.39 16.01 13.63
C LYS A 9 -12.17 16.61 12.46
N ASN A 10 -13.30 17.24 12.77
CA ASN A 10 -14.10 18.03 11.81
C ASN A 10 -14.50 17.22 10.56
N GLN A 11 -15.06 16.03 10.75
CA GLN A 11 -15.54 15.23 9.62
C GLN A 11 -16.78 15.89 9.01
N SER A 12 -16.73 16.20 7.71
CA SER A 12 -17.82 16.86 7.00
C SER A 12 -17.99 16.30 5.59
N LYS A 13 -19.20 16.40 5.03
CA LYS A 13 -19.45 16.01 3.64
C LYS A 13 -18.75 17.00 2.70
N VAL A 14 -18.01 16.49 1.73
CA VAL A 14 -17.33 17.31 0.72
C VAL A 14 -18.36 17.95 -0.19
N ARG A 15 -18.25 19.27 -0.40
CA ARG A 15 -19.12 20.01 -1.33
C ARG A 15 -18.76 19.68 -2.77
N SER A 16 -19.71 19.81 -3.69
CA SER A 16 -19.48 19.55 -5.12
C SER A 16 -18.36 20.41 -5.71
N SER A 17 -18.19 21.66 -5.24
CA SER A 17 -17.08 22.55 -5.63
C SER A 17 -15.72 21.96 -5.23
N ASP A 18 -15.61 21.55 -3.97
CA ASP A 18 -14.36 21.07 -3.37
C ASP A 18 -13.97 19.71 -3.96
N ARG A 19 -14.97 18.89 -4.27
CA ARG A 19 -14.77 17.62 -4.97
C ARG A 19 -14.24 17.85 -6.38
N ARG A 20 -14.76 18.84 -7.11
CA ARG A 20 -14.24 19.23 -8.43
C ARG A 20 -12.81 19.77 -8.33
N GLN A 21 -12.49 20.52 -7.28
CA GLN A 21 -11.13 20.99 -7.06
C GLN A 21 -10.18 19.84 -6.75
N LEU A 22 -10.59 18.89 -5.90
CA LEU A 22 -9.83 17.68 -5.60
C LEU A 22 -9.56 16.88 -6.88
N TRP A 23 -10.59 16.72 -7.72
CA TRP A 23 -10.47 16.10 -9.04
C TRP A 23 -9.39 16.77 -9.90
N GLN A 24 -9.47 18.10 -10.05
CA GLN A 24 -8.49 18.86 -10.84
C GLN A 24 -7.08 18.73 -10.29
N GLN A 25 -6.92 18.64 -8.97
CA GLN A 25 -5.61 18.40 -8.34
C GLN A 25 -5.08 17.00 -8.65
N VAL A 26 -5.92 15.97 -8.58
CA VAL A 26 -5.53 14.58 -8.89
C VAL A 26 -5.17 14.45 -10.36
N VAL A 27 -6.00 14.96 -11.27
CA VAL A 27 -5.71 14.95 -12.72
C VAL A 27 -4.48 15.78 -13.05
N GLY A 28 -4.32 16.95 -12.43
CA GLY A 28 -3.14 17.79 -12.62
C GLY A 28 -1.84 17.14 -12.11
N ALA A 29 -1.93 16.31 -11.06
CA ALA A 29 -0.77 15.63 -10.48
C ALA A 29 -0.42 14.30 -11.16
N TYR A 30 -1.42 13.55 -11.62
CA TYR A 30 -1.25 12.15 -12.07
C TYR A 30 -1.70 11.90 -13.52
N GLY A 31 -2.25 12.91 -14.20
CA GLY A 31 -2.84 12.76 -15.52
C GLY A 31 -4.19 12.02 -15.50
N GLU A 32 -4.68 11.65 -16.68
CA GLU A 32 -5.95 10.94 -16.87
C GLU A 32 -5.77 9.48 -17.34
N GLU A 33 -4.54 9.06 -17.69
CA GLU A 33 -4.26 7.77 -18.32
C GLU A 33 -4.61 6.55 -17.44
N TRP A 34 -4.60 6.74 -16.12
CA TRP A 34 -4.94 5.70 -15.15
C TRP A 34 -6.44 5.33 -15.14
N LEU A 35 -7.29 6.14 -15.77
CA LEU A 35 -8.74 5.91 -15.89
C LEU A 35 -9.09 4.81 -16.90
N ASP A 36 -8.26 4.69 -17.95
CA ASP A 36 -8.51 3.80 -19.08
C ASP A 36 -7.93 2.39 -18.86
N ASN A 37 -6.80 2.30 -18.15
CA ASN A 37 -5.96 1.10 -18.14
C ASN A 37 -6.23 0.09 -17.00
N SER A 38 -7.32 0.21 -16.24
CA SER A 38 -7.59 -0.72 -15.13
C SER A 38 -7.94 -2.15 -15.56
N GLU A 39 -8.21 -2.37 -16.85
CA GLU A 39 -8.62 -3.68 -17.41
C GLU A 39 -7.45 -4.40 -18.09
N LEU A 40 -6.51 -3.66 -18.72
CA LEU A 40 -5.31 -4.23 -19.35
C LEU A 40 -4.42 -4.99 -18.36
N ALA A 41 -4.33 -4.55 -17.10
CA ALA A 41 -3.54 -5.22 -16.07
C ALA A 41 -4.06 -6.63 -15.72
N ARG A 42 -5.30 -6.96 -16.09
CA ARG A 42 -5.87 -8.33 -15.96
C ARG A 42 -5.72 -9.14 -17.25
N GLU A 43 -5.59 -8.48 -18.41
CA GLU A 43 -5.58 -9.13 -19.73
C GLU A 43 -4.19 -9.49 -20.26
N THR A 44 -3.11 -8.83 -19.80
CA THR A 44 -1.73 -9.18 -20.24
C THR A 44 -1.31 -10.59 -19.81
N PHE A 45 -2.06 -11.25 -18.92
CA PHE A 45 -1.83 -12.63 -18.49
C PHE A 45 -2.60 -13.69 -19.30
N LYS A 46 -3.44 -13.31 -20.26
CA LYS A 46 -4.30 -14.29 -20.97
C LYS A 46 -3.88 -14.63 -22.40
N SER A 47 -2.84 -14.01 -22.96
CA SER A 47 -2.43 -14.30 -24.33
C SER A 47 -0.91 -14.30 -24.51
N THR A 48 -0.28 -15.42 -24.14
CA THR A 48 0.94 -15.90 -24.80
C THR A 48 0.81 -17.41 -25.04
N SER A 49 0.11 -17.76 -26.10
CA SER A 49 0.29 -19.03 -26.79
C SER A 49 0.25 -18.79 -28.29
N THR A 50 1.44 -18.73 -28.90
CA THR A 50 1.68 -19.06 -30.31
C THR A 50 1.22 -20.52 -30.57
N PRO A 51 0.77 -20.89 -31.79
CA PRO A 51 1.67 -20.92 -32.95
C PRO A 51 1.06 -20.53 -34.32
N SER A 52 1.93 -20.17 -35.26
CA SER A 52 1.70 -20.07 -36.72
C SER A 52 1.87 -21.45 -37.40
N PRO A 53 1.85 -21.55 -38.75
CA PRO A 53 0.76 -21.33 -39.71
C PRO A 53 0.49 -22.61 -40.55
N ASP A 54 -0.64 -22.70 -41.27
CA ASP A 54 -0.75 -23.37 -42.59
C ASP A 54 -2.19 -23.21 -43.15
N GLY A 55 -2.31 -22.73 -44.40
CA GLY A 55 -3.53 -22.87 -45.22
C GLY A 55 -3.43 -24.10 -46.15
N PRO A 56 -4.20 -24.23 -47.26
CA PRO A 56 -5.22 -23.31 -47.81
C PRO A 56 -6.48 -23.97 -48.49
N THR A 57 -7.43 -23.11 -48.95
CA THR A 57 -8.20 -23.19 -50.24
C THR A 57 -9.69 -23.66 -50.32
N ALA A 58 -10.51 -22.78 -50.94
CA ALA A 58 -11.70 -22.94 -51.84
C ALA A 58 -13.10 -23.29 -51.28
N THR A 59 -14.28 -22.91 -51.83
CA THR A 59 -14.86 -21.91 -52.79
C THR A 59 -16.39 -22.19 -52.83
N THR A 60 -17.23 -21.27 -53.31
CA THR A 60 -18.55 -21.49 -54.01
C THR A 60 -19.80 -21.42 -53.09
N THR A 61 -20.98 -20.83 -53.36
CA THR A 61 -21.60 -19.90 -54.34
C THR A 61 -23.09 -19.71 -53.92
N THR A 62 -23.71 -18.61 -54.37
CA THR A 62 -25.17 -18.38 -54.64
C THR A 62 -26.05 -17.66 -53.60
N ALA A 63 -26.43 -16.43 -53.98
CA ALA A 63 -27.59 -15.61 -53.53
C ALA A 63 -28.88 -16.03 -54.33
N PRO A 64 -30.07 -15.37 -54.31
CA PRO A 64 -30.38 -14.00 -53.81
C PRO A 64 -31.79 -13.73 -53.18
N VAL A 65 -31.94 -12.46 -52.73
CA VAL A 65 -33.12 -11.55 -52.53
C VAL A 65 -34.21 -11.91 -51.49
N GLU A 66 -34.69 -11.02 -50.59
CA GLU A 66 -35.09 -9.60 -50.69
C GLU A 66 -34.96 -8.77 -49.36
N GLU A 67 -34.76 -7.44 -49.52
CA GLU A 67 -35.32 -6.26 -48.81
C GLU A 67 -35.55 -6.25 -47.27
N VAL A 68 -35.36 -5.20 -46.47
CA VAL A 68 -34.84 -3.81 -46.50
C VAL A 68 -34.57 -3.40 -45.03
N ASP A 69 -33.86 -2.28 -44.84
CA ASP A 69 -33.78 -1.43 -43.64
C ASP A 69 -32.71 -1.72 -42.57
N SER A 70 -31.62 -0.97 -42.75
CA SER A 70 -31.19 0.10 -41.82
C SER A 70 -30.56 -0.27 -40.48
N VAL A 71 -29.45 0.42 -40.26
CA VAL A 71 -28.72 0.66 -39.00
C VAL A 71 -27.93 -0.49 -38.38
N SER A 72 -26.76 -0.72 -38.98
CA SER A 72 -25.48 -1.08 -38.31
C SER A 72 -25.05 -0.15 -37.17
N ALA A 73 -25.97 0.58 -36.54
CA ALA A 73 -25.77 1.47 -35.39
C ALA A 73 -26.29 0.88 -34.07
N THR A 74 -26.90 -0.31 -34.09
CA THR A 74 -27.44 -0.97 -32.88
C THR A 74 -26.48 -2.00 -32.28
N LEU A 75 -25.45 -2.43 -33.02
CA LEU A 75 -24.44 -3.39 -32.54
C LEU A 75 -23.22 -2.75 -31.86
N ASP A 76 -23.24 -1.43 -31.64
CA ASP A 76 -22.32 -0.72 -30.73
C ASP A 76 -22.88 -0.66 -29.29
N SER A 77 -24.12 -1.12 -29.07
CA SER A 77 -24.82 -0.99 -27.77
C SER A 77 -24.58 -2.14 -26.78
N LEU A 78 -23.75 -3.13 -27.11
CA LEU A 78 -23.50 -4.31 -26.26
C LEU A 78 -22.04 -4.51 -25.83
N SER A 79 -21.18 -3.50 -25.99
CA SER A 79 -19.95 -3.40 -25.21
C SER A 79 -20.15 -2.41 -24.06
N ILE A 80 -20.82 -2.86 -23.00
CA ILE A 80 -20.80 -2.17 -21.71
C ILE A 80 -19.39 -2.39 -21.13
N LYS A 81 -18.43 -1.59 -21.60
CA LYS A 81 -17.23 -1.28 -20.82
C LYS A 81 -17.76 -0.59 -19.56
N PRO A 82 -17.37 -0.98 -18.33
CA PRO A 82 -17.71 -0.19 -17.15
C PRO A 82 -17.15 1.21 -17.38
N SER A 83 -18.04 2.12 -17.80
CA SER A 83 -17.64 3.40 -18.38
C SER A 83 -16.93 4.19 -17.30
N GLN A 84 -15.95 5.00 -17.69
CA GLN A 84 -15.15 5.82 -16.77
C GLN A 84 -16.01 6.42 -15.64
N ALA A 85 -17.24 6.85 -15.92
CA ALA A 85 -18.23 7.31 -14.95
C ALA A 85 -18.45 6.39 -13.73
N GLN A 86 -18.52 5.07 -13.88
CA GLN A 86 -18.66 4.11 -12.76
C GLN A 86 -17.40 4.05 -11.89
N LYS A 87 -16.22 4.14 -12.51
CA LYS A 87 -14.94 4.20 -11.79
C LYS A 87 -14.83 5.53 -11.03
N MET A 88 -15.34 6.62 -11.62
CA MET A 88 -15.33 7.97 -11.05
C MET A 88 -16.28 8.11 -9.87
N ASP A 89 -17.44 7.47 -9.96
CA ASP A 89 -18.40 7.44 -8.87
C ASP A 89 -17.81 6.79 -7.61
N TRP A 90 -16.97 5.77 -7.73
CA TRP A 90 -16.37 5.16 -6.54
C TRP A 90 -15.29 6.05 -5.88
N VAL A 91 -14.40 6.65 -6.66
CA VAL A 91 -13.26 7.44 -6.16
C VAL A 91 -13.70 8.81 -5.64
N PHE A 92 -14.66 9.43 -6.33
CA PHE A 92 -15.17 10.76 -6.05
C PHE A 92 -16.69 10.72 -5.87
N SER A 93 -17.15 9.80 -5.02
CA SER A 93 -18.58 9.60 -4.78
C SER A 93 -19.27 10.85 -4.24
N ASP A 94 -20.59 10.89 -4.43
CA ASP A 94 -21.43 11.94 -3.84
C ASP A 94 -21.44 11.93 -2.31
N ASN A 95 -20.97 10.86 -1.68
CA ASN A 95 -20.91 10.70 -0.24
C ASN A 95 -19.51 10.91 0.33
N LEU A 96 -18.56 11.41 -0.48
CA LEU A 96 -17.21 11.70 -0.03
C LEU A 96 -17.25 12.64 1.19
N LYS A 97 -16.55 12.24 2.26
CA LYS A 97 -16.35 13.04 3.47
C LYS A 97 -14.91 13.47 3.55
N ASN A 98 -14.64 14.66 4.06
CA ASN A 98 -13.30 15.06 4.47
C ASN A 98 -13.21 15.04 5.99
N ALA A 99 -12.03 14.82 6.53
CA ALA A 99 -11.72 14.98 7.94
C ALA A 99 -10.30 15.51 8.08
N LYS A 100 -10.07 16.42 9.03
CA LYS A 100 -8.72 16.86 9.36
C LYS A 100 -8.06 15.82 10.26
N PHE A 101 -6.79 15.55 10.02
CA PHE A 101 -5.98 14.73 10.92
C PHE A 101 -4.74 15.49 11.33
N LEU A 102 -4.20 15.13 12.49
CA LEU A 102 -2.85 15.47 12.90
C LEU A 102 -2.10 14.16 13.04
N SER A 103 -1.05 13.99 12.25
CA SER A 103 -0.22 12.79 12.35
C SER A 103 0.61 12.81 13.65
N HIS A 104 1.19 11.67 14.00
CA HIS A 104 2.05 11.56 15.19
C HIS A 104 3.39 12.31 15.08
N ILE A 105 3.69 12.88 13.92
CA ILE A 105 4.85 13.74 13.65
C ILE A 105 4.44 15.22 13.59
N ASP A 106 3.26 15.56 14.14
CA ASP A 106 2.69 16.91 14.18
C ASP A 106 2.46 17.57 12.81
N GLU A 107 2.43 16.78 11.74
CA GLU A 107 2.04 17.26 10.42
C GLU A 107 0.51 17.19 10.26
N PRO A 108 -0.16 18.34 10.02
CA PRO A 108 -1.58 18.37 9.75
C PRO A 108 -1.87 17.93 8.31
N GLY A 109 -3.03 17.33 8.11
CA GLY A 109 -3.49 16.96 6.79
C GLY A 109 -5.00 16.81 6.71
N MET A 110 -5.47 16.50 5.51
CA MET A 110 -6.88 16.25 5.23
C MET A 110 -7.05 14.85 4.66
N LEU A 111 -7.91 14.05 5.27
CA LEU A 111 -8.27 12.72 4.79
C LEU A 111 -9.61 12.78 4.05
N TYR A 112 -9.69 12.15 2.89
CA TYR A 112 -10.91 11.99 2.10
C TYR A 112 -11.38 10.54 2.20
N LEU A 113 -12.60 10.38 2.71
CA LEU A 113 -13.24 9.12 3.05
C LEU A 113 -14.43 8.89 2.12
N GLY A 114 -14.45 7.76 1.43
CA GLY A 114 -15.59 7.33 0.61
C GLY A 114 -16.71 6.70 1.43
N ASP A 115 -17.49 5.86 0.76
CA ASP A 115 -18.55 5.09 1.41
C ASP A 115 -18.00 4.19 2.53
N LYS A 116 -18.82 3.98 3.57
CA LYS A 116 -18.43 3.23 4.78
C LYS A 116 -17.17 3.77 5.49
N ASN A 117 -16.84 5.06 5.28
CA ASN A 117 -15.62 5.70 5.79
C ASN A 117 -14.32 5.06 5.27
N GLN A 118 -14.35 4.47 4.08
CA GLN A 118 -13.16 3.93 3.44
C GLN A 118 -12.17 5.06 3.10
N PRO A 119 -10.92 5.04 3.59
CA PRO A 119 -9.93 6.06 3.22
C PRO A 119 -9.53 5.88 1.75
N LEU A 120 -9.64 6.96 0.97
CA LEU A 120 -9.37 6.98 -0.47
C LEU A 120 -8.14 7.83 -0.78
N TRP A 121 -8.11 9.06 -0.27
CA TRP A 121 -7.05 10.03 -0.52
C TRP A 121 -6.68 10.73 0.79
N PHE A 122 -5.44 11.16 0.91
CA PHE A 122 -5.04 12.09 1.96
C PHE A 122 -4.19 13.20 1.37
N ARG A 123 -4.35 14.41 1.92
CA ARG A 123 -3.56 15.57 1.56
C ARG A 123 -2.62 15.89 2.69
N ILE A 124 -1.36 16.12 2.33
CA ILE A 124 -0.34 16.63 3.26
C ILE A 124 -0.12 18.09 2.90
N ASP A 125 -0.22 18.96 3.90
CA ASP A 125 0.06 20.38 3.75
C ASP A 125 1.57 20.58 4.03
N ALA A 126 2.39 20.68 2.99
CA ALA A 126 3.79 21.07 3.16
C ALA A 126 3.80 22.57 3.49
N GLY A 127 4.36 22.96 4.64
CA GLY A 127 4.27 24.32 5.19
C GLY A 127 4.79 25.47 4.31
N ASN A 128 5.26 25.18 3.10
CA ASN A 128 5.59 26.14 2.03
C ASN A 128 4.40 26.51 1.12
N GLY A 129 3.18 26.08 1.47
CA GLY A 129 1.97 26.33 0.68
C GLY A 129 1.74 25.33 -0.46
N ALA A 130 2.63 24.36 -0.65
CA ALA A 130 2.39 23.23 -1.53
C ALA A 130 1.58 22.15 -0.79
N SER A 131 0.47 21.73 -1.37
CA SER A 131 -0.32 20.61 -0.86
C SER A 131 -0.39 19.52 -1.91
N CYS A 132 -0.04 18.30 -1.55
CA CYS A 132 -0.10 17.14 -2.45
C CYS A 132 -1.20 16.19 -2.00
N VAL A 133 -2.06 15.78 -2.95
CA VAL A 133 -3.12 14.80 -2.72
C VAL A 133 -2.59 13.42 -3.08
N VAL A 134 -2.49 12.54 -2.10
CA VAL A 134 -1.86 11.23 -2.21
C VAL A 134 -2.92 10.13 -2.13
N PRO A 135 -2.93 9.14 -3.04
CA PRO A 135 -3.84 8.00 -2.95
C PRO A 135 -3.45 7.09 -1.79
N THR A 136 -4.43 6.42 -1.21
CA THR A 136 -4.20 5.33 -0.26
C THR A 136 -3.86 4.03 -0.99
N VAL A 137 -3.35 3.03 -0.25
CA VAL A 137 -3.14 1.69 -0.84
C VAL A 137 -4.45 1.11 -1.40
N TYR A 138 -5.59 1.39 -0.77
CA TYR A 138 -6.90 0.96 -1.25
C TYR A 138 -7.27 1.53 -2.61
N THR A 139 -6.97 2.81 -2.85
CA THR A 139 -7.17 3.43 -4.15
C THR A 139 -6.24 2.81 -5.19
N LEU A 140 -4.97 2.56 -4.84
CA LEU A 140 -4.01 1.92 -5.73
C LEU A 140 -4.34 0.47 -6.06
N TRP A 141 -5.00 -0.26 -5.17
CA TRP A 141 -5.43 -1.64 -5.46
C TRP A 141 -6.53 -1.69 -6.52
N LYS A 142 -7.32 -0.62 -6.65
CA LYS A 142 -8.31 -0.50 -7.73
C LYS A 142 -7.72 0.10 -9.00
N PHE A 143 -6.76 1.01 -8.85
CA PHE A 143 -6.10 1.73 -9.93
C PHE A 143 -4.57 1.57 -9.81
N PRO A 144 -4.02 0.40 -10.12
CA PRO A 144 -2.58 0.13 -9.93
C PRO A 144 -1.71 0.97 -10.88
N THR A 145 -2.26 1.41 -12.01
CA THR A 145 -1.59 2.27 -12.99
C THR A 145 -1.64 3.76 -12.65
N LEU A 146 -2.24 4.14 -11.50
CA LEU A 146 -2.32 5.53 -11.04
C LEU A 146 -0.94 6.16 -10.75
N LEU A 147 0.00 5.36 -10.25
CA LEU A 147 1.33 5.82 -9.88
C LEU A 147 2.43 4.94 -10.50
N PRO A 148 3.59 5.52 -10.83
CA PRO A 148 4.80 4.77 -11.13
C PRO A 148 5.15 3.85 -9.96
N THR A 149 5.41 2.57 -10.25
CA THR A 149 5.64 1.54 -9.23
C THR A 149 7.12 1.18 -9.12
N PHE A 150 7.65 1.24 -7.91
CA PHE A 150 8.98 0.75 -7.55
C PHE A 150 8.88 -0.60 -6.84
N TYR A 151 9.83 -1.49 -7.09
CA TYR A 151 9.86 -2.80 -6.47
C TYR A 151 10.89 -2.89 -5.36
N THR A 152 10.56 -3.62 -4.30
CA THR A 152 11.48 -3.92 -3.19
C THR A 152 11.52 -5.41 -2.87
N HIS A 153 12.52 -5.82 -2.11
CA HIS A 153 12.68 -7.21 -1.67
C HIS A 153 11.72 -7.56 -0.53
N PRO A 154 11.23 -8.82 -0.45
CA PRO A 154 10.31 -9.24 0.61
C PRO A 154 10.73 -8.90 2.05
N PRO A 155 12.02 -9.05 2.46
CA PRO A 155 12.44 -8.71 3.83
C PRO A 155 12.31 -7.22 4.18
N VAL A 156 12.21 -6.34 3.18
CA VAL A 156 12.07 -4.89 3.39
C VAL A 156 10.64 -4.54 3.80
N LEU A 157 9.64 -5.35 3.43
CA LEU A 157 8.23 -5.11 3.77
C LEU A 157 8.01 -4.89 5.26
N GLU A 158 8.58 -5.75 6.12
CA GLU A 158 8.43 -5.63 7.58
C GLU A 158 8.99 -4.30 8.11
N LYS A 159 10.06 -3.80 7.49
CA LYS A 159 10.67 -2.51 7.84
C LYS A 159 9.78 -1.35 7.38
N LEU A 160 9.19 -1.43 6.19
CA LEU A 160 8.25 -0.43 5.68
C LEU A 160 7.00 -0.34 6.56
N VAL A 161 6.40 -1.48 6.90
CA VAL A 161 5.23 -1.54 7.81
C VAL A 161 5.58 -1.00 9.20
N SER A 162 6.83 -1.17 9.64
CA SER A 162 7.36 -0.55 10.85
C SER A 162 7.61 0.96 10.72
N GLY A 163 7.22 1.58 9.60
CA GLY A 163 7.34 3.01 9.31
C GLY A 163 8.75 3.47 8.93
N ALA A 164 9.61 2.56 8.46
CA ALA A 164 10.89 2.93 7.88
C ALA A 164 10.72 3.44 6.44
N ASP A 165 11.66 4.29 6.01
CA ASP A 165 11.75 4.71 4.61
C ASP A 165 12.42 3.65 3.74
N LEU A 166 12.16 3.67 2.43
CA LEU A 166 12.85 2.79 1.50
C LEU A 166 14.23 3.36 1.18
N MET A 167 15.27 2.64 1.59
CA MET A 167 16.67 2.97 1.32
C MET A 167 17.07 2.45 -0.06
N LEU A 168 18.05 3.09 -0.70
CA LEU A 168 18.57 2.71 -2.03
C LEU A 168 18.91 1.21 -2.18
N PRO A 169 19.56 0.53 -1.21
CA PRO A 169 19.83 -0.92 -1.31
C PRO A 169 18.57 -1.79 -1.38
N GLY A 170 17.43 -1.29 -0.91
CA GLY A 170 16.17 -2.00 -0.92
C GLY A 170 15.41 -1.87 -2.25
N VAL A 171 15.85 -1.00 -3.16
CA VAL A 171 15.21 -0.79 -4.46
C VAL A 171 15.70 -1.84 -5.45
N ILE A 172 14.77 -2.60 -6.01
CA ILE A 172 15.05 -3.54 -7.10
C ILE A 172 15.16 -2.74 -8.39
N HIS A 173 16.20 -3.03 -9.17
CA HIS A 173 16.43 -2.44 -10.49
C HIS A 173 16.07 -3.49 -11.55
N PRO A 174 14.87 -3.41 -12.17
CA PRO A 174 14.48 -4.32 -13.24
C PRO A 174 15.37 -4.15 -14.46
N SER A 175 15.53 -5.20 -15.26
CA SER A 175 16.28 -5.14 -16.53
C SER A 175 15.68 -4.13 -17.53
N GLU A 176 14.37 -3.88 -17.43
CA GLU A 176 13.62 -2.91 -18.24
C GLU A 176 13.88 -1.45 -17.82
N GLY A 177 14.57 -1.25 -16.69
CA GLY A 177 14.81 0.07 -16.10
C GLY A 177 13.83 0.45 -15.00
N LEU A 178 14.13 1.57 -14.34
CA LEU A 178 13.25 2.16 -13.34
C LEU A 178 12.30 3.17 -14.02
N PRO A 179 11.08 3.36 -13.49
CA PRO A 179 10.16 4.39 -14.01
C PRO A 179 10.82 5.78 -13.94
N ALA A 180 10.61 6.61 -14.96
CA ALA A 180 11.14 7.97 -14.99
C ALA A 180 10.34 8.88 -14.03
N VAL A 181 10.94 9.23 -12.89
CA VAL A 181 10.31 10.08 -11.87
C VAL A 181 11.28 11.11 -11.31
N GLN A 182 10.73 12.25 -10.91
CA GLN A 182 11.48 13.36 -10.33
C GLN A 182 11.41 13.34 -8.80
N ARG A 183 12.37 14.02 -8.15
CA ARG A 183 12.33 14.24 -6.70
C ARG A 183 11.03 14.95 -6.31
N GLY A 184 10.41 14.48 -5.23
CA GLY A 184 9.13 14.99 -4.72
C GLY A 184 7.90 14.41 -5.41
N GLN A 185 8.05 13.60 -6.46
CA GLN A 185 6.93 12.92 -7.10
C GLN A 185 6.40 11.78 -6.22
N VAL A 186 5.08 11.59 -6.21
CA VAL A 186 4.43 10.48 -5.49
C VAL A 186 4.59 9.21 -6.29
N VAL A 187 4.97 8.13 -5.62
CA VAL A 187 5.20 6.80 -6.20
C VAL A 187 4.59 5.72 -5.33
N SER A 188 4.31 4.57 -5.95
CA SER A 188 3.89 3.37 -5.24
C SER A 188 5.07 2.41 -5.06
N VAL A 189 5.03 1.60 -4.00
CA VAL A 189 6.02 0.56 -3.76
C VAL A 189 5.31 -0.79 -3.70
N ALA A 190 5.78 -1.75 -4.48
CA ALA A 190 5.34 -3.14 -4.48
C ALA A 190 6.49 -4.07 -4.06
N VAL A 191 6.15 -5.25 -3.55
CA VAL A 191 7.15 -6.28 -3.24
C VAL A 191 7.35 -7.15 -4.47
N SER A 192 8.59 -7.55 -4.75
CA SER A 192 8.87 -8.50 -5.84
C SER A 192 8.02 -9.77 -5.72
N GLY A 193 7.36 -10.15 -6.82
CA GLY A 193 6.42 -11.28 -6.86
C GLY A 193 4.98 -10.91 -6.48
N LEU A 194 4.72 -9.69 -6.02
CA LEU A 194 3.37 -9.14 -5.84
C LEU A 194 3.11 -8.06 -6.89
N SER A 195 1.99 -8.15 -7.58
CA SER A 195 1.53 -7.11 -8.52
C SER A 195 0.80 -5.96 -7.80
N THR A 196 0.61 -6.07 -6.49
CA THR A 196 -0.19 -5.10 -5.73
C THR A 196 0.71 -4.17 -4.90
N PRO A 197 0.52 -2.84 -4.99
CA PRO A 197 1.23 -1.89 -4.16
C PRO A 197 1.00 -2.10 -2.65
N VAL A 198 2.08 -2.09 -1.88
CA VAL A 198 2.06 -2.24 -0.41
C VAL A 198 2.32 -0.94 0.33
N ALA A 199 2.87 0.07 -0.35
CA ALA A 199 3.12 1.38 0.25
C ALA A 199 3.04 2.50 -0.80
N VAL A 200 2.92 3.73 -0.30
CA VAL A 200 2.92 4.97 -1.07
C VAL A 200 3.91 5.93 -0.44
N GLY A 201 4.71 6.61 -1.26
CA GLY A 201 5.75 7.50 -0.79
C GLY A 201 6.09 8.62 -1.76
N LEU A 202 7.01 9.48 -1.33
CA LEU A 202 7.59 10.56 -2.14
C LEU A 202 9.02 10.19 -2.52
N MET A 203 9.38 10.41 -3.78
CA MET A 203 10.76 10.26 -4.24
C MET A 203 11.67 11.27 -3.55
N GLU A 204 12.72 10.78 -2.89
CA GLU A 204 13.76 11.64 -2.31
C GLU A 204 14.87 11.96 -3.33
N LEU A 205 15.03 11.08 -4.32
CA LEU A 205 16.01 11.17 -5.39
C LEU A 205 15.30 11.00 -6.74
N SER A 206 15.79 11.60 -7.81
CA SER A 206 15.28 11.32 -9.16
C SER A 206 15.73 9.93 -9.63
N THR A 207 15.05 9.36 -10.63
CA THR A 207 15.47 8.07 -11.21
C THR A 207 16.91 8.12 -11.75
N GLU A 208 17.30 9.25 -12.32
CA GLU A 208 18.66 9.47 -12.84
C GLU A 208 19.70 9.46 -11.71
N GLU A 209 19.39 10.10 -10.58
CA GLU A 209 20.25 10.11 -9.38
C GLU A 209 20.38 8.70 -8.78
N ILE A 210 19.29 7.93 -8.75
CA ILE A 210 19.32 6.53 -8.29
C ILE A 210 20.25 5.70 -9.17
N CYS A 211 20.09 5.78 -10.49
CA CYS A 211 20.90 5.02 -11.44
C CYS A 211 22.38 5.43 -11.47
N THR A 212 22.68 6.70 -11.20
CA THR A 212 24.06 7.23 -11.22
C THR A 212 24.78 7.10 -9.87
N SER A 213 24.03 6.85 -8.79
CA SER A 213 24.59 6.72 -7.44
C SER A 213 25.47 5.48 -7.30
N LYS A 214 26.79 5.69 -7.27
CA LYS A 214 27.77 4.61 -7.05
C LYS A 214 27.75 4.05 -5.64
N SER A 215 27.22 4.83 -4.68
CA SER A 215 27.34 4.49 -3.26
C SER A 215 26.21 3.60 -2.74
N ASN A 216 25.09 3.41 -3.47
CA ASN A 216 23.90 2.70 -2.99
C ASN A 216 23.52 3.06 -1.54
N LYS A 217 23.72 4.32 -1.13
CA LYS A 217 23.51 4.77 0.25
C LYS A 217 22.61 5.98 0.25
N GLY A 218 21.64 5.97 1.16
CA GLY A 218 20.68 7.05 1.32
C GLY A 218 19.24 6.57 1.18
N LYS A 219 18.33 7.50 1.44
CA LYS A 219 16.89 7.33 1.31
C LYS A 219 16.52 7.47 -0.16
N ALA A 220 15.82 6.49 -0.71
CA ALA A 220 15.28 6.54 -2.07
C ALA A 220 13.86 7.10 -2.09
N ILE A 221 13.01 6.57 -1.20
CA ILE A 221 11.59 6.93 -1.12
C ILE A 221 11.23 7.18 0.34
N HIS A 222 10.67 8.36 0.62
CA HIS A 222 10.07 8.68 1.91
C HIS A 222 8.66 8.10 2.00
N ILE A 223 8.41 7.23 2.97
CA ILE A 223 7.18 6.44 3.05
C ILE A 223 6.09 7.19 3.81
N LEU A 224 5.00 7.49 3.11
CA LEU A 224 3.86 8.21 3.66
C LEU A 224 2.86 7.26 4.29
N HIS A 225 2.48 6.22 3.57
CA HIS A 225 1.41 5.29 3.95
C HIS A 225 1.77 3.86 3.54
N THR A 226 1.46 2.88 4.38
CA THR A 226 1.71 1.46 4.10
C THR A 226 0.50 0.59 4.41
N TYR A 227 0.48 -0.58 3.79
CA TYR A 227 -0.31 -1.71 4.23
C TYR A 227 -0.07 -1.96 5.73
N GLN A 228 -1.13 -2.29 6.48
CA GLN A 228 -1.14 -2.52 7.93
C GLN A 228 -0.80 -1.32 8.85
N ASP A 229 -0.64 -0.11 8.30
CA ASP A 229 -0.52 1.09 9.15
C ASP A 229 -1.89 1.51 9.75
N TYR A 230 -1.89 2.55 10.59
CA TYR A 230 -3.13 3.00 11.22
C TYR A 230 -4.13 3.61 10.24
N LEU A 231 -3.70 4.12 9.09
CA LEU A 231 -4.64 4.60 8.07
C LEU A 231 -5.30 3.43 7.35
N TRP A 232 -4.55 2.37 7.03
CA TRP A 232 -5.12 1.13 6.52
C TRP A 232 -6.12 0.52 7.53
N LYS A 233 -5.77 0.47 8.82
CA LYS A 233 -6.67 -0.06 9.87
C LYS A 233 -8.00 0.69 10.00
N GLN A 234 -8.09 1.95 9.57
CA GLN A 234 -9.35 2.72 9.56
C GLN A 234 -10.27 2.36 8.39
N GLY A 235 -9.74 1.72 7.35
CA GLY A 235 -10.54 1.23 6.22
C GLY A 235 -11.22 -0.10 6.52
N ASP A 236 -11.65 -0.78 5.45
CA ASP A 236 -12.26 -2.10 5.50
C ASP A 236 -11.30 -3.24 5.90
N GLN A 237 -10.02 -2.94 6.14
CA GLN A 237 -8.97 -3.91 6.45
C GLN A 237 -8.85 -5.04 5.41
N SER A 238 -9.27 -4.76 4.17
CA SER A 238 -9.10 -5.70 3.08
C SER A 238 -7.62 -5.96 2.79
N HIS A 239 -7.34 -7.14 2.28
CA HIS A 239 -6.01 -7.56 1.89
C HIS A 239 -5.84 -7.39 0.38
N PRO A 240 -4.62 -7.10 -0.09
CA PRO A 240 -4.35 -7.08 -1.52
C PRO A 240 -4.72 -8.43 -2.13
N ALA A 241 -5.40 -8.42 -3.28
CA ALA A 241 -5.74 -9.63 -4.01
C ALA A 241 -4.45 -10.26 -4.55
N VAL A 242 -3.83 -11.12 -3.75
CA VAL A 242 -2.72 -11.97 -4.19
C VAL A 242 -3.24 -12.88 -5.30
N PRO A 243 -2.59 -12.95 -6.47
CA PRO A 243 -2.83 -14.03 -7.41
C PRO A 243 -2.48 -15.32 -6.67
N SER A 244 -3.48 -16.13 -6.38
CA SER A 244 -3.28 -17.45 -5.80
C SER A 244 -2.33 -18.22 -6.71
N LYS A 245 -1.08 -18.41 -6.27
CA LYS A 245 -0.33 -19.57 -6.74
C LYS A 245 -1.13 -20.77 -6.30
N GLU A 246 -1.62 -21.56 -7.24
CA GLU A 246 -2.23 -22.86 -7.01
C GLU A 246 -1.30 -23.66 -6.08
N ALA A 247 -1.65 -23.73 -4.81
CA ALA A 247 -1.10 -24.73 -3.92
C ALA A 247 -1.86 -26.03 -4.26
N PRO A 248 -1.17 -27.14 -4.57
CA PRO A 248 -1.85 -28.41 -4.76
C PRO A 248 -2.50 -28.81 -3.44
N ALA A 249 -3.82 -28.99 -3.48
CA ALA A 249 -4.56 -29.68 -2.46
C ALA A 249 -4.15 -31.17 -2.49
N ASP A 250 -3.53 -31.65 -1.41
CA ASP A 250 -3.95 -32.88 -0.73
C ASP A 250 -3.01 -33.23 0.43
N SER A 251 -3.57 -33.31 1.64
CA SER A 251 -3.51 -34.51 2.48
C SER A 251 -4.07 -34.16 3.86
N GLU A 252 -5.36 -34.45 4.06
CA GLU A 252 -5.88 -34.69 5.39
C GLU A 252 -5.13 -35.87 6.01
N ARG A 253 -4.65 -35.70 7.25
CA ARG A 253 -4.61 -36.81 8.18
C ARG A 253 -4.90 -36.34 9.60
N GLY A 254 -6.18 -36.43 9.95
CA GLY A 254 -6.60 -36.42 11.33
C GLY A 254 -5.94 -37.55 12.12
N LYS A 255 -5.52 -37.22 13.33
CA LYS A 255 -5.47 -38.18 14.45
C LYS A 255 -6.08 -37.50 15.67
N SER A 256 -7.26 -38.00 15.99
CA SER A 256 -7.94 -37.93 17.28
C SER A 256 -7.06 -38.52 18.39
N GLU A 257 -6.92 -37.81 19.51
CA GLU A 257 -6.85 -38.46 20.83
C GLU A 257 -7.63 -37.61 21.83
N ASN A 258 -8.60 -38.25 22.46
CA ASN A 258 -9.40 -37.77 23.56
C ASN A 258 -9.07 -38.69 24.74
N SER A 259 -8.74 -38.18 25.93
CA SER A 259 -9.28 -38.66 27.22
C SER A 259 -8.57 -38.03 28.44
N ALA A 260 -9.42 -37.46 29.32
CA ALA A 260 -9.39 -37.47 30.80
C ALA A 260 -8.11 -37.01 31.54
N ARG A 261 -8.20 -35.88 32.26
CA ARG A 261 -8.45 -35.77 33.73
C ARG A 261 -7.37 -36.42 34.59
N ASP A 262 -6.63 -35.59 35.34
CA ASP A 262 -6.76 -35.55 36.79
C ASP A 262 -6.05 -34.32 37.38
N THR A 263 -6.77 -33.63 38.27
CA THR A 263 -6.24 -32.65 39.25
C THR A 263 -5.99 -33.44 40.54
N PRO A 264 -5.03 -33.03 41.39
CA PRO A 264 -5.49 -32.36 42.61
C PRO A 264 -4.57 -31.25 43.10
N ALA A 265 -5.21 -30.28 43.77
CA ALA A 265 -4.61 -29.37 44.74
C ALA A 265 -4.40 -30.11 46.08
N ASP A 266 -3.34 -29.81 46.84
CA ASP A 266 -3.47 -29.26 48.21
C ASP A 266 -2.14 -28.99 48.95
N GLN A 267 -2.18 -27.91 49.74
CA GLN A 267 -1.52 -27.62 51.04
C GLN A 267 0.03 -27.48 51.11
N ILE A 268 0.56 -26.26 51.31
CA ILE A 268 0.78 -25.51 52.58
C ILE A 268 1.66 -26.26 53.59
N GLU A 269 2.92 -25.81 53.75
CA GLU A 269 3.55 -25.71 55.06
C GLU A 269 4.69 -24.68 55.05
N ALA A 270 4.56 -23.67 55.92
CA ALA A 270 5.59 -22.69 56.24
C ALA A 270 6.38 -23.13 57.47
N LYS A 271 7.71 -22.94 57.47
CA LYS A 271 8.53 -22.83 58.68
C LYS A 271 9.90 -22.23 58.38
N THR A 272 10.13 -21.01 58.86
CA THR A 272 11.44 -20.41 59.17
C THR A 272 11.99 -21.05 60.46
N PRO A 273 13.32 -21.08 60.73
CA PRO A 273 14.04 -19.88 61.22
C PRO A 273 15.53 -19.73 60.78
N THR A 274 16.03 -18.49 60.92
CA THR A 274 17.41 -17.96 60.95
C THR A 274 18.25 -18.50 62.14
N PRO A 275 19.53 -18.11 62.39
CA PRO A 275 20.56 -17.38 61.60
C PRO A 275 21.96 -18.08 61.61
N ASP A 276 22.93 -17.64 60.78
CA ASP A 276 24.37 -17.60 61.15
C ASP A 276 25.21 -16.91 60.04
N GLU A 277 26.00 -15.91 60.45
CA GLU A 277 27.14 -15.28 59.74
C GLU A 277 28.43 -15.76 60.46
N PRO A 278 29.63 -15.84 59.82
CA PRO A 278 30.39 -14.63 59.43
C PRO A 278 31.32 -14.76 58.18
N GLU A 279 31.78 -13.59 57.67
CA GLU A 279 33.10 -13.21 57.07
C GLU A 279 33.76 -14.14 55.98
N SER A 280 34.38 -13.71 54.86
CA SER A 280 35.08 -12.48 54.47
C SER A 280 35.33 -12.37 52.93
N GLU A 281 35.67 -11.14 52.49
CA GLU A 281 36.60 -10.74 51.40
C GLU A 281 36.37 -11.11 49.90
N ASN A 282 35.85 -10.15 49.12
CA ASN A 282 36.66 -9.28 48.22
C ASN A 282 35.79 -8.41 47.29
N ALA A 283 36.01 -7.09 47.34
CA ALA A 283 35.73 -6.11 46.29
C ALA A 283 37.02 -5.30 46.03
N PRO A 284 37.19 -4.60 44.89
CA PRO A 284 36.70 -3.21 44.79
C PRO A 284 35.99 -2.90 43.44
N LEU A 285 34.87 -2.14 43.44
CA LEU A 285 34.70 -0.66 43.29
C LEU A 285 35.11 -0.13 41.90
N ALA A 286 34.34 0.70 41.18
CA ALA A 286 33.63 1.93 41.56
C ALA A 286 32.43 2.18 40.59
N LEU A 287 31.21 2.58 41.02
CA LEU A 287 30.71 3.87 41.54
C LEU A 287 30.80 5.04 40.54
N SER A 288 29.96 6.08 40.64
CA SER A 288 28.54 6.22 40.24
C SER A 288 28.27 7.73 39.98
N PRO A 289 27.13 8.14 39.40
CA PRO A 289 26.90 9.46 38.76
C PRO A 289 27.08 10.76 39.58
N ALA A 290 27.47 10.72 40.86
CA ALA A 290 27.68 11.91 41.68
C ALA A 290 29.00 12.66 41.38
N GLU A 291 29.94 12.06 40.66
CA GLU A 291 31.22 12.69 40.26
C GLU A 291 31.15 13.44 38.91
N MET A 292 29.99 13.43 38.23
CA MET A 292 29.83 14.02 36.89
C MET A 292 29.27 15.45 36.90
N ASP A 293 28.63 15.88 38.00
CA ASP A 293 28.01 17.21 38.09
C ASP A 293 28.95 18.33 38.59
N GLU A 294 30.18 17.99 39.01
CA GLU A 294 31.20 19.00 39.35
C GLU A 294 31.97 19.52 38.10
N TRP A 295 31.69 18.96 36.91
CA TRP A 295 32.31 19.37 35.65
C TRP A 295 31.49 20.35 34.80
N LEU A 296 30.28 20.73 35.27
CA LEU A 296 29.34 21.59 34.54
C LEU A 296 29.19 23.02 35.10
N GLN A 297 30.18 23.50 35.86
CA GLN A 297 30.26 24.92 36.27
C GLN A 297 31.58 25.59 35.85
N LYS A 298 31.83 25.62 34.53
CA LYS A 298 32.73 26.60 33.89
C LYS A 298 32.07 27.23 32.68
#